data_AF-A0AAV2JEC0-F1
#
_entry.id   AF-A0AAV2JEC0-F1
#
_cell.length_a   1.000
_cell.length_b   1.000
_cell.length_c   1.000
_cell.angle_alpha   90.00
_cell.angle_beta   90.00
_cell.angle_gamma   90.00
#
_symmetry.space_group_name_H-M   'P 1'
#
loop_
_entity.id
_entity.type
_entity.pdbx_description
1 polymer ?
#
loop_
_entity_poly.entity_id
_entity_poly.type
_entity_poly.pdbx_seq_one_letter_code
_entity_poly.pdbx_strand_id
1 'polypeptide(L)'
;MIARCSPLPCTGTSRSDATAASAAATSARLLRHKTSTEMAEKEKRRSAVLPPPVPEADSRAARSDSDRDFLTQAGVSELLRGAILKMVEARSEDPIGFLADHFCNLASESDPGTGTGDGDEGNNGTVAGRAQEQQRLNRALWHLRLAHHSHRSAFSNNVRVAYDLLNELSPLLRVTDPPTNDTDQVHAASPRDEAGYGGGVRGGLYSQTLQCLCSEGGVPASTSAPLLRRLHCQDHEAVPYDVFRHGVLTCAVFSDFIRQAQRLYADVCCQDEEPVSRALGMAVIGTLKEALETSQGSGGNCAVNANTQTHSCLESNVKAIRYLEASAKLSPDMLAQAMAKAQTRGPGGSMDAKEFENAAAEVFITRVKVLS
;
A
#
# COMPACT_ATOMS: atom_id res chain seq x y z
N MET A 1 58.25 -74.14 0.78
CA MET A 1 57.84 -75.16 -0.21
C MET A 1 56.37 -75.48 0.07
N ILE A 2 55.50 -75.43 -0.95
CA ILE A 2 54.05 -75.81 -0.94
C ILE A 2 53.17 -74.75 -0.21
N ALA A 3 52.38 -73.87 -0.83
CA ALA A 3 51.34 -73.91 -1.90
C ALA A 3 49.90 -73.97 -1.35
N ARG A 4 49.13 -72.92 -1.70
CA ARG A 4 47.69 -72.84 -2.04
C ARG A 4 46.63 -73.10 -0.96
N CYS A 5 45.73 -72.14 -0.74
CA CYS A 5 44.43 -72.03 -1.45
C CYS A 5 43.60 -70.83 -0.95
N SER A 6 43.06 -70.06 -1.89
CA SER A 6 41.95 -69.10 -1.71
C SER A 6 40.62 -69.85 -1.44
N PRO A 7 39.51 -69.18 -1.01
CA PRO A 7 38.71 -68.36 -1.94
C PRO A 7 38.04 -67.09 -1.33
N LEU A 8 37.85 -66.11 -2.23
CA LEU A 8 36.87 -65.00 -2.24
C LEU A 8 35.46 -65.53 -2.61
N PRO A 9 34.40 -64.72 -2.85
CA PRO A 9 33.97 -63.39 -2.33
C PRO A 9 32.46 -63.38 -1.95
N CYS A 10 31.91 -62.20 -1.64
CA CYS A 10 30.63 -61.62 -2.15
C CYS A 10 29.93 -60.78 -1.08
N THR A 11 30.20 -59.48 -1.05
CA THR A 11 29.39 -58.48 -0.33
C THR A 11 28.24 -58.02 -1.23
N GLY A 12 27.02 -58.28 -0.76
CA GLY A 12 25.78 -57.86 -1.41
C GLY A 12 25.54 -56.36 -1.29
N THR A 13 25.10 -55.77 -2.39
CA THR A 13 24.53 -54.43 -2.52
C THR A 13 23.02 -54.59 -2.70
N SER A 14 22.20 -53.89 -1.91
CA SER A 14 20.89 -53.36 -2.35
C SER A 14 20.24 -52.62 -1.17
N ARG A 15 20.05 -51.29 -1.20
CA ARG A 15 19.20 -50.50 -2.09
C ARG A 15 17.73 -50.58 -1.64
N SER A 16 17.31 -49.54 -0.91
CA SER A 16 15.93 -49.23 -0.57
C SER A 16 15.38 -48.26 -1.62
N ASP A 17 14.69 -48.81 -2.62
CA ASP A 17 13.75 -48.10 -3.50
C ASP A 17 12.35 -48.32 -2.90
N ALA A 18 11.66 -47.28 -2.47
CA ALA A 18 10.71 -46.47 -3.24
C ALA A 18 9.39 -47.19 -3.54
N THR A 19 8.28 -46.58 -3.07
CA THR A 19 6.93 -46.48 -3.67
C THR A 19 5.95 -46.09 -2.56
N ALA A 20 4.89 -45.31 -2.73
CA ALA A 20 4.44 -44.28 -3.66
C ALA A 20 2.98 -43.97 -3.22
N ALA A 21 2.53 -42.74 -3.49
CA ALA A 21 1.12 -42.33 -3.65
C ALA A 21 0.24 -42.27 -2.37
N SER A 22 -0.75 -41.39 -2.22
CA SER A 22 -1.28 -40.21 -2.96
C SER A 22 -2.53 -39.74 -2.18
N ALA A 23 -3.06 -38.59 -2.57
CA ALA A 23 -4.35 -37.96 -2.22
C ALA A 23 -4.32 -37.05 -0.98
N ALA A 24 -4.26 -35.73 -1.11
CA ALA A 24 -5.28 -34.83 -1.69
C ALA A 24 -6.63 -34.95 -0.97
N ALA A 25 -6.92 -34.00 -0.07
CA ALA A 25 -8.29 -33.65 0.31
C ALA A 25 -8.34 -32.24 0.91
N THR A 26 -8.62 -31.28 0.04
CA THR A 26 -9.41 -30.07 0.29
C THR A 26 -10.57 -30.34 1.27
N SER A 27 -10.70 -29.54 2.33
CA SER A 27 -11.99 -29.17 2.97
C SER A 27 -11.68 -28.16 4.10
N ALA A 28 -11.98 -26.87 3.92
CA ALA A 28 -13.31 -26.32 4.18
C ALA A 28 -13.91 -26.82 5.51
N ARG A 29 -13.71 -26.07 6.60
CA ARG A 29 -14.57 -26.17 7.78
C ARG A 29 -15.07 -24.80 8.21
N LEU A 30 -16.21 -24.49 7.60
CA LEU A 30 -17.18 -23.51 8.03
C LEU A 30 -17.81 -23.95 9.37
N LEU A 31 -17.94 -22.98 10.29
CA LEU A 31 -18.92 -22.85 11.38
C LEU A 31 -19.26 -24.08 12.25
N ARG A 32 -18.91 -24.00 13.54
CA ARG A 32 -19.80 -24.51 14.61
C ARG A 32 -19.86 -23.54 15.79
N HIS A 33 -21.07 -23.03 15.97
CA HIS A 33 -21.61 -22.40 17.16
C HIS A 33 -21.18 -23.09 18.46
N LYS A 34 -20.86 -22.29 19.47
CA LYS A 34 -21.16 -22.60 20.88
C LYS A 34 -21.90 -21.42 21.49
N THR A 35 -23.22 -21.51 21.45
CA THR A 35 -24.12 -20.87 22.41
C THR A 35 -23.94 -21.58 23.75
N SER A 36 -23.62 -20.82 24.81
CA SER A 36 -23.70 -21.30 26.18
C SER A 36 -24.69 -20.43 26.94
N THR A 37 -25.86 -21.00 27.20
CA THR A 37 -26.95 -20.49 28.02
C THR A 37 -26.98 -21.27 29.33
N GLU A 38 -26.92 -20.59 30.49
CA GLU A 38 -27.53 -20.98 31.78
C GLU A 38 -27.48 -19.75 32.70
N MET A 39 -28.63 -19.14 33.03
CA MET A 39 -29.53 -19.43 34.16
C MET A 39 -29.21 -18.57 35.41
N ALA A 40 -30.05 -17.55 35.65
CA ALA A 40 -30.33 -17.02 36.99
C ALA A 40 -31.72 -16.39 37.00
N GLU A 41 -32.68 -17.29 37.20
CA GLU A 41 -34.08 -17.06 37.53
C GLU A 41 -34.21 -16.33 38.87
N LYS A 42 -34.97 -15.23 38.91
CA LYS A 42 -35.62 -14.76 40.15
C LYS A 42 -36.97 -14.13 39.83
N GLU A 43 -37.96 -15.00 39.79
CA GLU A 43 -39.39 -14.72 39.81
C GLU A 43 -39.76 -13.90 41.07
N LYS A 44 -40.40 -12.74 40.92
CA LYS A 44 -41.22 -12.14 41.97
C LYS A 44 -42.58 -11.77 41.41
N ARG A 45 -43.54 -12.63 41.76
CA ARG A 45 -44.98 -12.55 41.53
C ARG A 45 -45.58 -11.22 42.02
N ARG A 46 -46.48 -10.63 41.21
CA ARG A 46 -47.76 -10.09 41.70
C ARG A 46 -48.80 -10.03 40.57
N SER A 47 -50.05 -10.30 40.96
CA SER A 47 -51.20 -10.74 40.18
C SER A 47 -51.72 -9.84 39.05
N ALA A 48 -52.35 -10.56 38.11
CA ALA A 48 -53.34 -10.18 37.11
C ALA A 48 -54.28 -9.00 37.42
N VAL A 49 -54.46 -8.13 36.42
CA VAL A 49 -55.75 -7.58 35.96
C VAL A 49 -55.64 -7.35 34.44
N LEU A 50 -56.56 -7.93 33.66
CA LEU A 50 -56.71 -7.74 32.21
C LEU A 50 -57.34 -6.37 31.86
N PRO A 51 -56.88 -5.72 30.78
CA PRO A 51 -57.75 -4.94 29.90
C PRO A 51 -57.75 -5.47 28.44
N PRO A 52 -58.71 -5.05 27.59
CA PRO A 52 -59.05 -5.67 26.29
C PRO A 52 -58.03 -5.36 25.17
N PRO A 53 -58.08 -6.05 24.02
CA PRO A 53 -57.07 -5.95 22.99
C PRO A 53 -57.22 -4.65 22.19
N VAL A 54 -56.15 -3.86 22.12
CA VAL A 54 -55.98 -2.79 21.13
C VAL A 54 -55.11 -3.31 19.97
N PRO A 55 -55.49 -3.10 18.70
CA PRO A 55 -54.66 -3.44 17.57
C PRO A 55 -53.65 -2.30 17.35
N GLU A 56 -52.49 -2.38 18.00
CA GLU A 56 -51.34 -1.53 17.66
C GLU A 56 -50.22 -2.39 17.10
N ALA A 57 -50.33 -2.73 15.82
CA ALA A 57 -49.26 -3.37 15.06
C ALA A 57 -48.96 -2.68 13.70
N ASP A 58 -49.65 -1.60 13.35
CA ASP A 58 -49.46 -0.94 12.03
C ASP A 58 -48.62 0.34 12.08
N SER A 59 -48.40 0.94 13.26
CA SER A 59 -47.67 2.21 13.38
C SER A 59 -46.14 2.06 13.31
N ARG A 60 -45.58 0.86 13.54
CA ARG A 60 -44.14 0.62 13.49
C ARG A 60 -43.65 0.23 12.08
N ALA A 61 -44.48 -0.50 11.33
CA ALA A 61 -44.21 -0.89 9.95
C ALA A 61 -44.35 0.30 8.96
N ALA A 62 -45.39 1.13 9.15
CA ALA A 62 -45.59 2.33 8.33
C ALA A 62 -44.48 3.38 8.53
N ARG A 63 -43.93 3.50 9.75
CA ARG A 63 -42.78 4.38 10.04
C ARG A 63 -41.48 3.86 9.44
N SER A 64 -41.25 2.55 9.45
CA SER A 64 -40.04 1.97 8.84
C SER A 64 -40.01 2.10 7.31
N ASP A 65 -41.18 2.05 6.64
CA ASP A 65 -41.24 2.32 5.20
C ASP A 65 -40.97 3.80 4.91
N SER A 66 -41.51 4.73 5.69
CA SER A 66 -41.20 6.16 5.53
C SER A 66 -39.72 6.50 5.79
N ASP A 67 -39.11 5.86 6.79
CA ASP A 67 -37.69 6.06 7.10
C ASP A 67 -36.80 5.48 5.98
N ARG A 68 -37.16 4.33 5.42
CA ARG A 68 -36.43 3.71 4.31
C ARG A 68 -36.54 4.53 3.03
N ASP A 69 -37.72 5.05 2.73
CA ASP A 69 -37.95 5.92 1.57
C ASP A 69 -37.20 7.25 1.73
N PHE A 70 -37.18 7.81 2.94
CA PHE A 70 -36.37 9.00 3.25
C PHE A 70 -34.87 8.75 3.02
N LEU A 71 -34.32 7.64 3.51
CA LEU A 71 -32.90 7.30 3.30
C LEU A 71 -32.57 7.04 1.83
N THR A 72 -33.52 6.46 1.09
CA THR A 72 -33.40 6.24 -0.35
C THR A 72 -33.40 7.56 -1.10
N GLN A 73 -34.33 8.47 -0.76
CA GLN A 73 -34.39 9.81 -1.35
C GLN A 73 -33.17 10.67 -1.00
N ALA A 74 -32.61 10.49 0.20
CA ALA A 74 -31.37 11.13 0.63
C ALA A 74 -30.11 10.53 -0.03
N GLY A 75 -30.25 9.50 -0.87
CA GLY A 75 -29.14 8.89 -1.61
C GLY A 75 -28.16 8.08 -0.75
N VAL A 76 -28.55 7.71 0.48
CA VAL A 76 -27.65 7.04 1.44
C VAL A 76 -27.16 5.70 0.90
N SER A 77 -27.98 4.98 0.13
CA SER A 77 -27.58 3.71 -0.49
C SER A 77 -26.43 3.85 -1.48
N GLU A 78 -26.45 4.88 -2.34
CA GLU A 78 -25.37 5.13 -3.30
C GLU A 78 -24.10 5.62 -2.61
N LEU A 79 -24.25 6.48 -1.59
CA LEU A 79 -23.15 6.97 -0.76
C LEU A 79 -22.45 5.82 -0.02
N LEU A 80 -23.21 4.90 0.59
CA LEU A 80 -22.67 3.72 1.26
C LEU A 80 -22.03 2.75 0.25
N ARG A 81 -22.68 2.50 -0.89
CA ARG A 81 -22.15 1.64 -1.94
C ARG A 81 -20.83 2.17 -2.49
N GLY A 82 -20.72 3.48 -2.71
CA GLY A 82 -19.48 4.14 -3.11
C GLY A 82 -18.38 4.00 -2.07
N ALA A 83 -18.70 4.16 -0.79
CA ALA A 83 -17.75 3.99 0.32
C ALA A 83 -17.24 2.55 0.43
N ILE A 84 -18.13 1.56 0.32
CA ILE A 84 -17.78 0.14 0.33
C ILE A 84 -16.92 -0.23 -0.88
N LEU A 85 -17.25 0.28 -2.07
CA LEU A 85 -16.46 0.04 -3.27
C LEU A 85 -15.02 0.55 -3.10
N LYS A 86 -14.85 1.78 -2.61
CA LYS A 86 -13.54 2.36 -2.30
C LYS A 86 -12.78 1.57 -1.24
N MET A 87 -13.47 1.09 -0.19
CA MET A 87 -12.87 0.25 0.85
C MET A 87 -12.34 -1.07 0.28
N VAL A 88 -13.09 -1.69 -0.62
CA VAL A 88 -12.68 -2.93 -1.31
C VAL A 88 -11.52 -2.66 -2.27
N GLU A 89 -11.57 -1.57 -3.04
CA GLU A 89 -10.49 -1.16 -3.95
C GLU A 89 -9.18 -0.83 -3.21
N ALA A 90 -9.28 -0.26 -2.01
CA ALA A 90 -8.17 0.04 -1.10
C ALA A 90 -7.59 -1.20 -0.40
N ARG A 91 -8.33 -2.31 -0.35
CA ARG A 91 -7.98 -3.53 0.42
C ARG A 91 -7.62 -3.21 1.88
N SER A 92 -8.41 -2.35 2.52
CA SER A 92 -8.14 -1.94 3.91
C SER A 92 -8.06 -3.14 4.85
N GLU A 93 -7.00 -3.23 5.64
CA GLU A 93 -6.86 -4.21 6.72
C GLU A 93 -7.76 -3.85 7.93
N ASP A 94 -8.21 -2.59 8.02
CA ASP A 94 -9.25 -2.09 8.95
C ASP A 94 -10.43 -1.46 8.16
N PRO A 95 -11.44 -2.26 7.80
CA PRO A 95 -12.64 -1.79 7.09
C PRO A 95 -13.44 -0.72 7.85
N ILE A 96 -13.52 -0.79 9.18
CA ILE A 96 -14.37 0.10 9.97
C ILE A 96 -13.69 1.45 10.14
N GLY A 97 -12.40 1.47 10.49
CA GLY A 97 -11.62 2.71 10.54
C GLY A 97 -11.62 3.44 9.20
N PHE A 98 -11.46 2.70 8.09
CA PHE A 98 -11.54 3.27 6.75
C PHE A 98 -12.87 3.99 6.47
N LEU A 99 -14.00 3.37 6.80
CA LEU A 99 -15.32 3.97 6.58
C LEU A 99 -15.54 5.21 7.43
N ALA A 100 -15.07 5.20 8.69
CA ALA A 100 -15.13 6.36 9.57
C ALA A 100 -14.34 7.54 8.95
N ASP A 101 -13.10 7.30 8.54
CA ASP A 101 -12.26 8.31 7.88
C ASP A 101 -12.88 8.79 6.56
N HIS A 102 -13.47 7.89 5.78
CA HIS A 102 -14.13 8.22 4.51
C HIS A 102 -15.29 9.21 4.71
N PHE A 103 -16.14 8.99 5.71
CA PHE A 103 -17.25 9.91 5.99
C PHE A 103 -16.80 11.21 6.66
N CYS A 104 -15.79 11.18 7.52
CA CYS A 104 -15.19 12.39 8.08
C CYS A 104 -14.59 13.30 6.98
N ASN A 105 -13.90 12.71 6.00
CA ASN A 105 -13.35 13.45 4.87
C ASN A 105 -14.46 14.01 3.96
N LEU A 106 -15.48 13.22 3.64
CA LEU A 106 -16.65 13.70 2.86
C LEU A 106 -17.37 14.88 3.55
N ALA A 107 -17.58 14.81 4.86
CA ALA A 107 -18.20 15.89 5.61
C ALA A 107 -17.36 17.18 5.58
N SER A 108 -16.03 17.04 5.53
CA SER A 108 -15.10 18.18 5.43
C SER A 108 -15.08 18.82 4.03
N GLU A 109 -15.56 18.12 2.99
CA GLU A 109 -15.68 18.68 1.63
C GLU A 109 -16.93 19.55 1.46
N SER A 110 -17.95 19.34 2.31
CA SER A 110 -19.25 20.03 2.23
C SER A 110 -19.32 21.37 2.96
N ASP A 111 -18.19 21.92 3.42
CA ASP A 111 -18.13 23.23 4.10
C ASP A 111 -17.49 24.30 3.20
N PRO A 112 -18.24 24.89 2.23
CA PRO A 112 -17.77 26.07 1.54
C PRO A 112 -17.84 27.24 2.53
N GLY A 113 -16.69 27.70 2.97
CA GLY A 113 -16.56 28.72 4.02
C GLY A 113 -17.61 29.83 3.96
N THR A 114 -18.49 29.85 4.96
CA THR A 114 -19.14 31.08 5.42
C THR A 114 -18.07 31.95 6.09
N GLY A 115 -17.28 32.61 5.26
CA GLY A 115 -16.43 33.72 5.66
C GLY A 115 -17.27 34.94 5.97
N THR A 116 -17.66 35.10 7.23
CA THR A 116 -18.00 36.40 7.82
C THR A 116 -17.40 36.42 9.21
N GLY A 117 -16.14 36.83 9.25
CA GLY A 117 -15.39 37.15 10.46
C GLY A 117 -14.52 38.36 10.16
N ASP A 118 -15.17 39.51 9.98
CA ASP A 118 -14.53 40.82 10.10
C ASP A 118 -14.04 40.93 11.55
N GLY A 119 -12.72 40.92 11.78
CA GLY A 119 -12.16 40.96 13.12
C GLY A 119 -10.69 40.56 13.25
N ASP A 120 -9.83 41.58 13.20
CA ASP A 120 -8.52 41.69 13.87
C ASP A 120 -7.36 40.83 13.33
N GLU A 121 -6.67 41.39 12.32
CA GLU A 121 -5.34 40.98 11.88
C GLU A 121 -4.28 41.30 12.94
N GLY A 122 -4.05 40.34 13.83
CA GLY A 122 -2.93 40.41 14.75
C GLY A 122 -2.59 39.02 15.29
N ASN A 123 -1.67 38.32 14.63
CA ASN A 123 -0.97 37.14 15.16
C ASN A 123 -1.66 35.75 15.08
N ASN A 124 -2.90 35.64 14.58
CA ASN A 124 -3.62 34.35 14.47
C ASN A 124 -3.55 33.66 13.07
N GLY A 125 -3.05 34.36 12.05
CA GLY A 125 -3.03 33.85 10.65
C GLY A 125 -2.09 32.67 10.39
N THR A 126 -1.00 32.55 11.15
CA THR A 126 -0.01 31.47 10.99
C THR A 126 -0.48 30.12 11.55
N VAL A 127 -1.32 30.13 12.58
CA VAL A 127 -1.88 28.91 13.19
C VAL A 127 -3.03 28.36 12.35
N ALA A 128 -3.92 29.24 11.87
CA ALA A 128 -4.99 28.86 10.95
C ALA A 128 -4.45 28.31 9.62
N GLY A 129 -3.40 28.94 9.07
CA GLY A 129 -2.73 28.45 7.85
C GLY A 129 -2.11 27.05 8.01
N ARG A 130 -1.45 26.78 9.15
CA ARG A 130 -0.90 25.45 9.45
C ARG A 130 -1.97 24.38 9.65
N ALA A 131 -3.09 24.73 10.29
CA ALA A 131 -4.20 23.79 10.47
C ALA A 131 -4.84 23.41 9.12
N GLN A 132 -5.03 24.40 8.24
CA GLN A 132 -5.54 24.18 6.89
C GLN A 132 -4.57 23.36 6.02
N GLU A 133 -3.26 23.63 6.15
CA GLU A 133 -2.21 22.85 5.48
C GLU A 133 -2.22 21.38 5.91
N GLN A 134 -2.30 21.13 7.22
CA GLN A 134 -2.38 19.77 7.75
C GLN A 134 -3.67 19.06 7.31
N GLN A 135 -4.81 19.75 7.25
CA GLN A 135 -6.06 19.18 6.76
C GLN A 135 -5.97 18.76 5.29
N ARG A 136 -5.38 19.60 4.43
CA ARG A 136 -5.17 19.26 3.01
C ARG A 136 -4.20 18.11 2.85
N LEU A 137 -3.12 18.06 3.63
CA LEU A 137 -2.20 16.91 3.66
C LEU A 137 -2.93 15.62 4.05
N ASN A 138 -3.73 15.65 5.11
CA ASN A 138 -4.52 14.49 5.53
C ASN A 138 -5.47 14.00 4.42
N ARG A 139 -6.11 14.93 3.71
CA ARG A 139 -6.99 14.62 2.57
C ARG A 139 -6.21 14.03 1.39
N ALA A 140 -5.05 14.60 1.07
CA ALA A 140 -4.17 14.06 0.03
C ALA A 140 -3.72 12.63 0.37
N LEU A 141 -3.27 12.39 1.60
CA LEU A 141 -2.91 11.05 2.09
C LEU A 141 -4.09 10.09 2.01
N TRP A 142 -5.30 10.52 2.37
CA TRP A 142 -6.50 9.70 2.22
C TRP A 142 -6.73 9.27 0.77
N HIS A 143 -6.65 10.19 -0.20
CA HIS A 143 -6.76 9.84 -1.62
C HIS A 143 -5.72 8.80 -2.02
N LEU A 144 -4.46 8.95 -1.58
CA LEU A 144 -3.38 8.00 -1.89
C LEU A 144 -3.64 6.60 -1.33
N ARG A 145 -4.46 6.46 -0.28
CA ARG A 145 -4.84 5.18 0.31
C ARG A 145 -6.09 4.55 -0.31
N LEU A 146 -6.87 5.29 -1.11
CA LEU A 146 -8.14 4.79 -1.68
C LEU A 146 -7.97 3.65 -2.71
N ALA A 147 -6.77 3.41 -3.21
CA ALA A 147 -6.52 2.33 -4.16
C ALA A 147 -5.14 1.72 -3.96
N HIS A 148 -5.08 0.39 -4.06
CA HIS A 148 -3.80 -0.30 -4.13
C HIS A 148 -3.04 0.10 -5.41
N HIS A 149 -1.71 0.23 -5.29
CA HIS A 149 -0.85 0.73 -6.37
C HIS A 149 -0.88 -0.12 -7.66
N SER A 150 -1.35 -1.37 -7.58
CA SER A 150 -1.56 -2.25 -8.74
C SER A 150 -2.75 -1.86 -9.61
N HIS A 151 -3.73 -1.11 -9.08
CA HIS A 151 -4.91 -0.64 -9.82
C HIS A 151 -4.55 0.63 -10.59
N ARG A 152 -3.81 0.48 -11.71
CA ARG A 152 -3.16 1.59 -12.43
C ARG A 152 -4.03 2.83 -12.66
N SER A 153 -5.29 2.66 -13.07
CA SER A 153 -6.20 3.79 -13.34
C SER A 153 -6.63 4.50 -12.05
N ALA A 154 -7.21 3.76 -11.10
CA ALA A 154 -7.68 4.30 -9.83
C ALA A 154 -6.54 4.95 -9.03
N PHE A 155 -5.40 4.27 -8.92
CA PHE A 155 -4.21 4.80 -8.26
C PHE A 155 -3.70 6.08 -8.94
N SER A 156 -3.60 6.09 -10.28
CA SER A 156 -3.11 7.29 -10.98
C SER A 156 -4.04 8.49 -10.83
N ASN A 157 -5.36 8.26 -10.84
CA ASN A 157 -6.35 9.31 -10.60
C ASN A 157 -6.24 9.86 -9.17
N ASN A 158 -6.15 8.97 -8.18
CA ASN A 158 -6.00 9.36 -6.78
C ASN A 158 -4.70 10.14 -6.53
N VAL A 159 -3.58 9.72 -7.14
CA VAL A 159 -2.30 10.44 -7.08
C VAL A 159 -2.40 11.82 -7.73
N ARG A 160 -3.16 11.96 -8.83
CA ARG A 160 -3.42 13.27 -9.45
C ARG A 160 -4.18 14.20 -8.51
N VAL A 161 -5.27 13.71 -7.92
CA VAL A 161 -6.07 14.49 -6.96
C VAL A 161 -5.23 14.90 -5.74
N ALA A 162 -4.46 13.98 -5.17
CA ALA A 162 -3.56 14.27 -4.06
C ALA A 162 -2.52 15.35 -4.43
N TYR A 163 -1.96 15.29 -5.64
CA TYR A 163 -1.03 16.32 -6.13
C TYR A 163 -1.71 17.68 -6.23
N ASP A 164 -2.91 17.77 -6.80
CA ASP A 164 -3.62 19.03 -6.96
C ASP A 164 -3.94 19.67 -5.59
N LEU A 165 -4.44 18.87 -4.63
CA LEU A 165 -4.69 19.32 -3.26
C LEU A 165 -3.43 19.89 -2.58
N LEU A 166 -2.27 19.28 -2.84
CA LEU A 166 -1.01 19.70 -2.28
C LEU A 166 -0.38 20.87 -3.05
N ASN A 167 -0.69 21.02 -4.33
CA ASN A 167 -0.16 22.10 -5.15
C ASN A 167 -0.83 23.44 -4.84
N GLU A 168 -2.11 23.41 -4.48
CA GLU A 168 -2.88 24.56 -4.01
C GLU A 168 -2.37 25.14 -2.67
N LEU A 169 -1.37 24.52 -2.02
CA LEU A 169 -0.70 24.99 -0.81
C LEU A 169 0.44 26.00 -1.08
N SER A 170 0.51 26.57 -2.28
CA SER A 170 1.44 27.66 -2.60
C SER A 170 0.72 29.02 -2.74
N PRO A 171 0.43 29.75 -1.65
CA PRO A 171 -0.23 31.06 -1.75
C PRO A 171 0.72 32.24 -2.02
N LEU A 172 2.05 32.03 -2.12
CA LEU A 172 3.02 33.13 -1.95
C LEU A 172 3.82 33.57 -3.18
N LEU A 173 3.48 33.14 -4.40
CA LEU A 173 4.11 33.66 -5.62
C LEU A 173 3.12 34.10 -6.70
N ARG A 174 1.88 34.44 -6.33
CA ARG A 174 1.08 35.33 -7.18
C ARG A 174 1.37 36.75 -6.74
N VAL A 175 2.46 37.31 -7.27
CA VAL A 175 2.65 38.75 -7.30
C VAL A 175 1.39 39.33 -7.94
N THR A 176 0.58 39.96 -7.10
CA THR A 176 -0.44 40.89 -7.52
C THR A 176 0.29 42.04 -8.19
N ASP A 177 0.35 42.05 -9.51
CA ASP A 177 0.58 43.29 -10.23
C ASP A 177 -0.63 44.21 -9.94
N PRO A 178 -0.42 45.42 -9.39
CA PRO A 178 -1.52 46.36 -9.20
C PRO A 178 -2.04 46.86 -10.56
N PRO A 179 -3.34 47.16 -10.70
CA PRO A 179 -3.87 47.73 -11.93
C PRO A 179 -3.44 49.20 -12.01
N THR A 180 -2.38 49.48 -12.75
CA THR A 180 -2.10 50.86 -13.18
C THR A 180 -2.95 51.13 -14.42
N ASN A 181 -4.09 51.80 -14.21
CA ASN A 181 -4.69 52.63 -15.24
C ASN A 181 -3.67 53.71 -15.63
N ASP A 182 -3.25 53.74 -16.89
CA ASP A 182 -3.47 54.88 -17.78
C ASP A 182 -2.78 54.69 -19.15
N THR A 183 -3.66 54.58 -20.16
CA THR A 183 -3.61 55.12 -21.54
C THR A 183 -2.43 54.87 -22.51
N ASP A 184 -2.82 54.31 -23.66
CA ASP A 184 -2.28 54.46 -25.02
C ASP A 184 -0.85 54.00 -25.35
N GLN A 185 -0.72 52.81 -25.97
CA GLN A 185 -0.21 52.73 -27.36
C GLN A 185 -0.25 51.33 -27.97
N VAL A 186 -0.57 51.34 -29.26
CA VAL A 186 -0.74 50.25 -30.21
C VAL A 186 0.60 49.56 -30.51
N HIS A 187 0.71 48.24 -30.27
CA HIS A 187 1.53 47.34 -31.10
C HIS A 187 0.99 45.90 -31.03
N ALA A 188 0.67 45.36 -32.21
CA ALA A 188 0.28 43.97 -32.41
C ALA A 188 1.47 43.02 -32.27
N ALA A 189 1.35 42.02 -31.39
CA ALA A 189 2.11 40.76 -31.47
C ALA A 189 1.41 39.67 -30.64
N SER A 190 0.91 38.64 -31.36
CA SER A 190 0.58 37.26 -31.00
C SER A 190 0.02 36.88 -29.61
N PRO A 191 -1.00 35.99 -29.54
CA PRO A 191 -1.40 35.35 -28.29
C PRO A 191 -0.32 34.33 -27.92
N ARG A 192 0.60 34.71 -27.04
CA ARG A 192 1.37 33.73 -26.27
C ARG A 192 0.55 33.35 -25.06
N ASP A 193 -0.10 32.21 -25.17
CA ASP A 193 -0.38 31.32 -24.05
C ASP A 193 0.91 31.11 -23.25
N GLU A 194 1.09 31.88 -22.20
CA GLU A 194 1.99 31.55 -21.09
C GLU A 194 1.19 31.79 -19.81
N ALA A 195 0.09 31.02 -19.68
CA ALA A 195 -0.44 30.70 -18.37
C ALA A 195 0.68 29.96 -17.63
N GLY A 196 1.40 30.69 -16.79
CA GLY A 196 2.59 30.20 -16.11
C GLY A 196 2.35 28.83 -15.46
N TYR A 197 3.15 27.85 -15.89
CA TYR A 197 3.45 26.65 -15.13
C TYR A 197 4.08 27.09 -13.80
N GLY A 198 3.24 27.41 -12.81
CA GLY A 198 3.66 28.18 -11.64
C GLY A 198 3.20 27.54 -10.33
N GLY A 199 3.87 26.45 -9.97
CA GLY A 199 3.78 25.81 -8.67
C GLY A 199 3.73 24.30 -8.83
N GLY A 200 4.78 23.62 -8.40
CA GLY A 200 4.73 22.21 -8.06
C GLY A 200 4.49 22.07 -6.55
N VAL A 201 4.24 20.85 -6.08
CA VAL A 201 4.10 20.59 -4.65
C VAL A 201 5.39 21.00 -3.95
N ARG A 202 5.29 21.77 -2.86
CA ARG A 202 6.46 22.19 -2.10
C ARG A 202 7.23 20.98 -1.58
N GLY A 203 8.56 20.95 -1.74
CA GLY A 203 9.39 19.79 -1.41
C GLY A 203 9.30 19.34 0.05
N GLY A 204 9.04 20.27 0.98
CA GLY A 204 8.75 19.94 2.38
C GLY A 204 7.47 19.11 2.56
N LEU A 205 6.39 19.51 1.87
CA LEU A 205 5.12 18.77 1.87
C LEU A 205 5.23 17.42 1.15
N TYR A 206 5.98 17.38 0.05
CA TYR A 206 6.28 16.12 -0.63
C TYR A 206 7.05 15.16 0.28
N SER A 207 8.13 15.62 0.92
CA SER A 207 8.92 14.81 1.85
C SER A 207 8.08 14.32 3.03
N GLN A 208 7.23 15.19 3.60
CA GLN A 208 6.29 14.82 4.65
C GLN A 208 5.27 13.77 4.18
N THR A 209 4.73 13.93 2.97
CA THR A 209 3.79 12.98 2.36
C THR A 209 4.44 11.60 2.24
N LEU A 210 5.67 11.52 1.72
CA LEU A 210 6.39 10.25 1.59
C LEU A 210 6.68 9.58 2.94
N GLN A 211 7.02 10.39 3.96
CA GLN A 211 7.24 9.90 5.31
C GLN A 211 5.96 9.30 5.89
N CYS A 212 4.82 9.99 5.77
CA CYS A 212 3.51 9.49 6.20
C CYS A 212 3.13 8.19 5.49
N LEU A 213 3.31 8.09 4.18
CA LEU A 213 3.03 6.87 3.42
C LEU A 213 3.86 5.67 3.89
N CYS A 214 5.13 5.89 4.25
CA CYS A 214 5.98 4.82 4.79
C CYS A 214 5.53 4.41 6.20
N SER A 215 5.27 5.37 7.09
CA SER A 215 4.87 5.08 8.47
C SER A 215 3.52 4.38 8.55
N GLU A 216 2.55 4.83 7.77
CA GLU A 216 1.20 4.26 7.71
C GLU A 216 1.19 2.90 6.99
N GLY A 217 2.13 2.71 6.06
CA GLY A 217 2.40 1.40 5.46
C GLY A 217 3.03 0.38 6.41
N GLY A 218 3.26 0.74 7.68
CA GLY A 218 3.86 -0.14 8.69
C GLY A 218 5.38 -0.24 8.61
N VAL A 219 6.04 0.65 7.87
CA VAL A 219 7.50 0.66 7.75
C VAL A 219 8.12 1.52 8.84
N PRO A 220 9.02 0.97 9.69
CA PRO A 220 9.71 1.76 10.69
C PRO A 220 10.54 2.89 10.08
N ALA A 221 10.62 4.03 10.76
CA ALA A 221 11.35 5.22 10.28
C ALA A 221 12.83 4.93 9.98
N SER A 222 13.48 4.06 10.77
CA SER A 222 14.86 3.65 10.52
C SER A 222 15.05 2.86 9.23
N THR A 223 14.01 2.15 8.78
CA THR A 223 14.02 1.31 7.57
C THR A 223 13.70 2.13 6.33
N SER A 224 12.79 3.10 6.43
CA SER A 224 12.41 3.98 5.32
C SER A 224 13.37 5.15 5.14
N ALA A 225 14.11 5.58 6.16
CA ALA A 225 15.05 6.70 6.07
C ALA A 225 16.04 6.65 4.90
N PRO A 226 16.67 5.51 4.54
CA PRO A 226 17.57 5.45 3.39
C PRO A 226 16.83 5.62 2.05
N LEU A 227 15.56 5.17 1.95
CA LEU A 227 14.72 5.42 0.77
C LEU A 227 14.35 6.89 0.66
N LEU A 228 13.86 7.47 1.75
CA LEU A 228 13.43 8.87 1.79
C LEU A 228 14.59 9.83 1.46
N ARG A 229 15.81 9.52 1.89
CA ARG A 229 17.02 10.27 1.49
C ARG A 229 17.29 10.23 -0.02
N ARG A 230 16.96 9.15 -0.72
CA ARG A 230 17.11 9.06 -2.19
C ARG A 230 16.00 9.80 -2.96
N LEU A 231 14.84 9.96 -2.32
CA LEU A 231 13.68 10.61 -2.90
C LEU A 231 13.51 12.06 -2.44
N HIS A 232 14.43 12.57 -1.62
CA HIS A 232 14.31 13.87 -0.97
C HIS A 232 14.34 15.02 -1.98
N CYS A 233 13.46 16.00 -1.77
CA CYS A 233 13.48 17.31 -2.43
C CYS A 233 13.69 18.40 -1.37
N GLN A 234 14.34 19.49 -1.74
CA GLN A 234 14.56 20.61 -0.81
C GLN A 234 13.23 21.23 -0.38
N ASP A 235 13.16 21.76 0.85
CA ASP A 235 11.89 22.24 1.41
C ASP A 235 11.17 23.30 0.56
N HIS A 236 11.91 24.08 -0.23
CA HIS A 236 11.41 25.15 -1.09
C HIS A 236 11.34 24.76 -2.57
N GLU A 237 11.78 23.54 -2.92
CA GLU A 237 11.74 23.02 -4.27
C GLU A 237 10.29 22.82 -4.73
N ALA A 238 9.99 23.19 -5.97
CA ALA A 238 8.70 22.91 -6.59
C ALA A 238 8.74 21.52 -7.24
N VAL A 239 8.12 20.53 -6.61
CA VAL A 239 8.11 19.14 -7.06
C VAL A 239 7.07 18.96 -8.18
N PRO A 240 7.49 18.60 -9.40
CA PRO A 240 6.56 18.37 -10.52
C PRO A 240 5.78 17.05 -10.32
N TYR A 241 4.65 16.93 -11.04
CA TYR A 241 3.72 15.80 -10.87
C TYR A 241 4.35 14.43 -11.12
N ASP A 242 5.22 14.31 -12.11
CA ASP A 242 5.91 13.06 -12.44
C ASP A 242 6.86 12.61 -11.33
N VAL A 243 7.60 13.55 -10.72
CA VAL A 243 8.46 13.30 -9.56
C VAL A 243 7.62 12.91 -8.34
N PHE A 244 6.56 13.68 -8.04
CA PHE A 244 5.63 13.35 -6.95
C PHE A 244 5.05 11.95 -7.11
N ARG A 245 4.52 11.65 -8.31
CA ARG A 245 3.94 10.34 -8.64
C ARG A 245 4.98 9.22 -8.53
N HIS A 246 6.21 9.46 -8.94
CA HIS A 246 7.30 8.49 -8.81
C HIS A 246 7.60 8.20 -7.33
N GLY A 247 7.74 9.24 -6.50
CA GLY A 247 7.99 9.09 -5.06
C GLY A 247 6.86 8.33 -4.37
N VAL A 248 5.61 8.73 -4.60
CA VAL A 248 4.43 8.08 -4.01
C VAL A 248 4.32 6.61 -4.41
N LEU A 249 4.49 6.29 -5.70
CA LEU A 249 4.48 4.90 -6.16
C LEU A 249 5.62 4.09 -5.54
N THR A 250 6.82 4.66 -5.44
CA THR A 250 7.99 3.99 -4.87
C THR A 250 7.76 3.69 -3.38
N CYS A 251 7.25 4.65 -2.61
CA CYS A 251 6.91 4.44 -1.20
C CYS A 251 5.81 3.39 -1.02
N ALA A 252 4.75 3.43 -1.83
CA ALA A 252 3.66 2.43 -1.75
C ALA A 252 4.18 1.00 -2.01
N VAL A 253 4.95 0.82 -3.09
CA VAL A 253 5.54 -0.49 -3.43
C VAL A 253 6.55 -0.94 -2.37
N PHE A 254 7.36 -0.01 -1.84
CA PHE A 254 8.32 -0.31 -0.79
C PHE A 254 7.64 -0.79 0.49
N SER A 255 6.58 -0.11 0.94
CA SER A 255 5.82 -0.52 2.13
C SER A 255 5.25 -1.93 1.99
N ASP A 256 4.66 -2.24 0.82
CA ASP A 256 4.13 -3.57 0.56
C ASP A 256 5.24 -4.65 0.52
N PHE A 257 6.39 -4.31 -0.06
CA PHE A 257 7.56 -5.19 -0.10
C PHE A 257 8.11 -5.48 1.31
N ILE A 258 8.25 -4.46 2.16
CA ILE A 258 8.71 -4.63 3.54
C ILE A 258 7.73 -5.47 4.35
N ARG A 259 6.43 -5.22 4.22
CA ARG A 259 5.41 -6.03 4.90
C ARG A 259 5.44 -7.49 4.46
N GLN A 260 5.68 -7.75 3.17
CA GLN A 260 5.88 -9.12 2.67
C GLN A 260 7.16 -9.75 3.23
N ALA A 261 8.26 -9.01 3.32
CA ALA A 261 9.50 -9.48 3.94
C ALA A 261 9.32 -9.81 5.43
N GLN A 262 8.62 -8.96 6.18
CA GLN A 262 8.30 -9.19 7.59
C GLN A 262 7.45 -10.45 7.79
N ARG A 263 6.41 -10.64 6.96
CA ARG A 263 5.58 -11.86 6.96
C ARG A 263 6.41 -13.11 6.66
N LEU A 264 7.29 -13.03 5.65
CA LEU A 264 8.18 -14.11 5.30
C LEU A 264 9.15 -14.48 6.43
N TYR A 265 9.70 -13.48 7.14
CA TYR A 265 10.53 -13.73 8.30
C TYR A 265 9.75 -14.45 9.41
N ALA A 266 8.53 -14.01 9.70
CA ALA A 266 7.66 -14.64 10.70
C ALA A 266 7.36 -16.11 10.35
N ASP A 267 7.04 -16.39 9.08
CA ASP A 267 6.77 -17.76 8.60
C ASP A 267 7.99 -18.69 8.76
N VAL A 268 9.20 -18.16 8.57
CA VAL A 268 10.45 -18.90 8.75
C VAL A 268 10.79 -19.12 10.24
N CYS A 269 10.46 -18.17 11.12
CA CYS A 269 10.65 -18.30 12.57
C CYS A 269 9.72 -19.34 13.23
N CYS A 270 8.51 -19.53 12.71
CA CYS A 270 7.46 -20.36 13.34
C CYS A 270 7.78 -21.86 13.42
N GLN A 271 8.98 -22.31 13.03
CA GLN A 271 9.35 -23.72 13.11
C GLN A 271 9.94 -24.13 14.47
N ASP A 272 10.59 -23.24 15.25
CA ASP A 272 11.30 -23.65 16.48
C ASP A 272 11.42 -22.56 17.61
N GLU A 273 10.66 -21.45 17.57
CA GLU A 273 10.73 -20.29 18.51
C GLU A 273 12.10 -19.58 18.68
N GLU A 274 13.18 -20.13 18.14
CA GLU A 274 14.47 -19.45 18.07
C GLU A 274 14.57 -18.50 16.86
N PRO A 275 15.30 -17.37 16.99
CA PRO A 275 15.53 -16.46 15.86
C PRO A 275 16.20 -17.19 14.70
N VAL A 276 15.77 -16.86 13.47
CA VAL A 276 16.25 -17.48 12.23
C VAL A 276 17.78 -17.51 12.22
N SER A 277 18.38 -18.67 11.92
CA SER A 277 19.83 -18.73 11.71
C SER A 277 20.25 -17.72 10.65
N ARG A 278 21.33 -16.97 10.87
CA ARG A 278 21.78 -15.92 9.94
C ARG A 278 21.95 -16.45 8.52
N ALA A 279 22.41 -17.69 8.38
CA ALA A 279 22.52 -18.39 7.11
C ALA A 279 21.18 -18.54 6.38
N LEU A 280 20.14 -18.95 7.09
CA LEU A 280 18.79 -19.14 6.56
C LEU A 280 18.18 -17.80 6.14
N GLY A 281 18.27 -16.78 7.00
CA GLY A 281 17.81 -15.42 6.67
C GLY A 281 18.49 -14.85 5.43
N MET A 282 19.81 -14.99 5.34
CA MET A 282 20.57 -14.55 4.17
C MET A 282 20.24 -15.33 2.89
N ALA A 283 19.91 -16.63 2.98
CA ALA A 283 19.49 -17.40 1.81
C ALA A 283 18.12 -16.94 1.28
N VAL A 284 17.19 -16.60 2.17
CA VAL A 284 15.90 -16.02 1.80
C VAL A 284 16.08 -14.65 1.14
N ILE A 285 16.86 -13.75 1.76
CA ILE A 285 17.18 -12.43 1.19
C ILE A 285 17.90 -12.56 -0.15
N GLY A 286 18.82 -13.52 -0.28
CA GLY A 286 19.52 -13.83 -1.53
C GLY A 286 18.55 -14.23 -2.64
N THR A 287 17.57 -15.08 -2.32
CA THR A 287 16.53 -15.51 -3.27
C THR A 287 15.66 -14.32 -3.72
N LEU A 288 15.28 -13.44 -2.78
CA LEU A 288 14.56 -12.18 -3.09
C LEU A 288 15.39 -11.28 -4.02
N LYS A 289 16.69 -11.13 -3.71
CA LYS A 289 17.62 -10.31 -4.51
C LYS A 289 17.73 -10.84 -5.93
N GLU A 290 17.93 -12.15 -6.09
CA GLU A 290 18.06 -12.78 -7.40
C GLU A 290 16.79 -12.65 -8.26
N ALA A 291 15.61 -12.79 -7.65
CA ALA A 291 14.33 -12.62 -8.34
C ALA A 291 14.16 -11.18 -8.84
N LEU A 292 14.57 -10.20 -8.03
CA LEU A 292 14.55 -8.79 -8.42
C LEU A 292 15.60 -8.48 -9.51
N GLU A 293 16.76 -9.13 -9.53
CA GLU A 293 17.77 -8.99 -10.61
C GLU A 293 17.26 -9.56 -11.94
N THR A 294 16.54 -10.69 -11.94
CA THR A 294 15.92 -11.23 -13.17
C THR A 294 14.89 -10.30 -13.78
N SER A 295 14.19 -9.52 -12.94
CA SER A 295 13.28 -8.48 -13.43
C SER A 295 13.99 -7.32 -14.16
N GLN A 296 15.29 -7.15 -13.90
CA GLN A 296 16.08 -5.98 -14.28
C GLN A 296 16.95 -6.19 -15.52
N GLY A 297 17.16 -7.44 -15.96
CA GLY A 297 18.10 -7.81 -17.03
C GLY A 297 18.04 -6.90 -18.27
N SER A 298 18.97 -5.94 -18.32
CA SER A 298 19.33 -4.99 -19.38
C SER A 298 18.22 -4.53 -20.34
N GLY A 299 17.79 -3.28 -20.18
CA GLY A 299 17.14 -2.50 -21.25
C GLY A 299 18.10 -1.97 -22.31
N GLY A 300 19.36 -2.43 -22.34
CA GLY A 300 20.34 -2.12 -23.37
C GLY A 300 20.70 -3.38 -24.16
N ASN A 301 20.73 -3.27 -25.49
CA ASN A 301 21.07 -4.30 -26.49
C ASN A 301 19.89 -4.89 -27.29
N CYS A 302 18.81 -4.14 -27.45
CA CYS A 302 18.10 -4.17 -28.73
C CYS A 302 18.50 -2.88 -29.47
N ALA A 303 19.67 -2.89 -30.11
CA ALA A 303 19.97 -1.91 -31.15
C ALA A 303 19.03 -2.20 -32.32
N VAL A 304 17.82 -1.68 -32.24
CA VAL A 304 16.84 -1.77 -33.32
C VAL A 304 16.79 -0.39 -33.96
N ASN A 305 17.25 -0.40 -35.21
CA ASN A 305 17.06 0.61 -36.23
C ASN A 305 15.74 1.39 -36.08
N ALA A 306 15.82 2.70 -36.33
CA ALA A 306 14.80 3.72 -36.01
C ALA A 306 13.51 3.68 -36.86
N ASN A 307 13.07 2.51 -37.34
CA ASN A 307 12.00 2.43 -38.35
C ASN A 307 11.00 1.29 -38.16
N THR A 308 10.58 0.97 -36.94
CA THR A 308 9.42 0.08 -36.78
C THR A 308 8.57 0.36 -35.54
N GLN A 309 7.31 0.75 -35.76
CA GLN A 309 6.23 0.92 -34.78
C GLN A 309 5.76 -0.43 -34.18
N THR A 310 6.66 -1.41 -34.05
CA THR A 310 6.39 -2.81 -33.62
C THR A 310 6.92 -3.12 -32.21
N HIS A 311 7.52 -2.13 -31.54
CA HIS A 311 8.27 -2.33 -30.29
C HIS A 311 7.45 -2.59 -29.02
N SER A 312 6.19 -2.14 -28.97
CA SER A 312 5.38 -2.23 -27.73
C SER A 312 5.03 -3.67 -27.33
N CYS A 313 4.69 -4.53 -28.30
CA CYS A 313 4.32 -5.92 -28.03
C CYS A 313 5.53 -6.77 -27.59
N LEU A 314 6.68 -6.57 -28.24
CA LEU A 314 7.91 -7.30 -27.92
C LEU A 314 8.45 -6.91 -26.54
N GLU A 315 8.40 -5.63 -26.18
CA GLU A 315 8.80 -5.15 -24.84
C GLU A 315 7.87 -5.69 -23.74
N SER A 316 6.55 -5.78 -24.03
CA SER A 316 5.60 -6.38 -23.10
C SER A 316 5.87 -7.87 -22.89
N ASN A 317 6.22 -8.61 -23.94
CA ASN A 317 6.58 -10.03 -23.85
C ASN A 317 7.87 -10.24 -23.05
N VAL A 318 8.89 -9.40 -23.28
CA VAL A 318 10.16 -9.46 -22.53
C VAL A 318 9.92 -9.18 -21.04
N LYS A 319 9.07 -8.18 -20.69
CA LYS A 319 8.67 -7.93 -19.30
C LYS A 319 7.92 -9.12 -18.70
N ALA A 320 6.98 -9.70 -19.44
CA ALA A 320 6.23 -10.88 -18.99
C ALA A 320 7.15 -12.08 -18.70
N ILE A 321 8.11 -12.37 -19.60
CA ILE A 321 9.11 -13.44 -19.42
C ILE A 321 9.94 -13.19 -18.16
N ARG A 322 10.43 -11.97 -17.94
CA ARG A 322 11.21 -11.63 -16.73
C ARG A 322 10.38 -11.77 -15.44
N TYR A 323 9.10 -11.41 -15.47
CA TYR A 323 8.22 -11.63 -14.31
C TYR A 323 8.00 -13.12 -14.05
N LEU A 324 7.85 -13.94 -15.10
CA LEU A 324 7.76 -15.39 -14.96
C LEU A 324 9.04 -15.99 -14.36
N GLU A 325 10.21 -15.58 -14.85
CA GLU A 325 11.52 -16.01 -14.31
C GLU A 325 11.68 -15.59 -12.85
N ALA A 326 11.37 -14.34 -12.51
CA ALA A 326 11.40 -13.85 -11.13
C ALA A 326 10.44 -14.66 -10.24
N SER A 327 9.22 -14.95 -10.72
CA SER A 327 8.25 -15.75 -9.97
C SER A 327 8.70 -17.20 -9.78
N ALA A 328 9.39 -17.80 -10.76
CA ALA A 328 9.96 -19.13 -10.64
C ALA A 328 11.06 -19.17 -9.57
N LYS A 329 11.89 -18.12 -9.49
CA LYS A 329 12.90 -17.98 -8.42
C LYS A 329 12.30 -17.79 -7.03
N LEU A 330 11.13 -17.13 -6.94
CA LEU A 330 10.36 -16.99 -5.70
C LEU A 330 9.40 -18.14 -5.43
N SER A 331 9.41 -19.19 -6.26
CA SER A 331 8.53 -20.34 -6.06
C SER A 331 8.82 -21.01 -4.71
N PRO A 332 7.80 -21.60 -4.06
CA PRO A 332 7.98 -22.31 -2.79
C PRO A 332 9.10 -23.37 -2.86
N ASP A 333 9.22 -24.09 -3.97
CA ASP A 333 10.23 -25.13 -4.16
C ASP A 333 11.66 -24.56 -4.21
N MET A 334 11.87 -23.48 -4.97
CA MET A 334 13.18 -22.84 -5.08
C MET A 334 13.60 -22.22 -3.74
N LEU A 335 12.65 -21.58 -3.05
CA LEU A 335 12.89 -21.02 -1.72
C LEU A 335 13.21 -22.13 -0.71
N ALA A 336 12.43 -23.21 -0.67
CA ALA A 336 12.69 -24.36 0.21
C ALA A 336 14.05 -25.00 -0.08
N GLN A 337 14.46 -25.10 -1.35
CA GLN A 337 15.78 -25.61 -1.71
C GLN A 337 16.90 -24.69 -1.21
N ALA A 338 16.75 -23.37 -1.35
CA ALA A 338 17.72 -22.40 -0.84
C ALA A 338 17.85 -22.48 0.70
N MET A 339 16.71 -22.62 1.38
CA MET A 339 16.64 -22.80 2.84
C MET A 339 17.33 -24.09 3.29
N ALA A 340 17.03 -25.23 2.64
CA ALA A 340 17.63 -26.53 2.96
C ALA A 340 19.17 -26.52 2.76
N LYS A 341 19.66 -25.82 1.74
CA LYS A 341 21.11 -25.64 1.52
C LYS A 341 21.74 -24.82 2.65
N ALA A 342 21.09 -23.75 3.09
CA ALA A 342 21.60 -22.87 4.13
C ALA A 342 21.74 -23.55 5.50
N GLN A 343 20.85 -24.49 5.79
CA GLN A 343 20.84 -25.27 7.03
C GLN A 343 22.07 -26.16 7.21
N THR A 344 22.78 -26.47 6.12
CA THR A 344 23.97 -27.34 6.12
C THR A 344 25.30 -26.59 6.12
N ARG A 345 25.32 -25.27 5.87
CA ARG A 345 26.57 -24.58 5.48
C ARG A 345 26.68 -23.09 5.89
N GLY A 346 26.04 -22.72 7.00
CA GLY A 346 25.86 -21.33 7.40
C GLY A 346 26.96 -20.68 8.26
N PRO A 347 27.23 -19.36 8.13
CA PRO A 347 27.94 -18.62 9.16
C PRO A 347 27.16 -18.67 10.48
N GLY A 348 27.88 -18.85 11.60
CA GLY A 348 27.28 -18.97 12.92
C GLY A 348 26.52 -17.70 13.36
N GLY A 349 25.45 -17.89 14.12
CA GLY A 349 24.66 -16.82 14.75
C GLY A 349 23.22 -16.74 14.26
N SER A 350 22.40 -15.99 15.00
CA SER A 350 21.02 -15.67 14.67
C SER A 350 20.92 -14.32 13.96
N MET A 351 19.90 -14.16 13.14
CA MET A 351 19.49 -12.90 12.54
C MET A 351 18.13 -12.52 13.12
N ASP A 352 18.06 -11.36 13.76
CA ASP A 352 16.80 -10.85 14.30
C ASP A 352 15.90 -10.26 13.20
N ALA A 353 14.63 -10.01 13.54
CA ALA A 353 13.64 -9.48 12.61
C ALA A 353 14.06 -8.13 12.01
N LYS A 354 14.77 -7.30 12.78
CA LYS A 354 15.18 -5.96 12.36
C LYS A 354 16.34 -6.01 11.38
N GLU A 355 17.33 -6.87 11.64
CA GLU A 355 18.45 -7.15 10.74
C GLU A 355 17.93 -7.67 9.40
N PHE A 356 16.98 -8.62 9.42
CA PHE A 356 16.37 -9.16 8.21
C PHE A 356 15.61 -8.08 7.41
N GLU A 357 14.77 -7.29 8.10
CA GLU A 357 14.02 -6.19 7.50
C GLU A 357 14.93 -5.16 6.83
N ASN A 358 16.00 -4.73 7.51
CA ASN A 358 16.95 -3.77 6.98
C ASN A 358 17.67 -4.32 5.74
N ALA A 359 18.09 -5.59 5.77
CA ALA A 359 18.73 -6.23 4.63
C ALA A 359 17.78 -6.38 3.43
N ALA A 360 16.50 -6.72 3.67
CA ALA A 360 15.48 -6.70 2.62
C ALA A 360 15.28 -5.27 2.07
N ALA A 361 15.21 -4.27 2.93
CA ALA A 361 15.09 -2.87 2.52
C ALA A 361 16.24 -2.43 1.61
N GLU A 362 17.50 -2.80 1.92
CA GLU A 362 18.65 -2.50 1.08
C GLU A 362 18.53 -3.11 -0.33
N VAL A 363 18.02 -4.33 -0.43
CA VAL A 363 17.76 -4.98 -1.72
C VAL A 363 16.81 -4.12 -2.56
N PHE A 364 15.74 -3.59 -1.99
CA PHE A 364 14.83 -2.70 -2.70
C PHE A 364 15.47 -1.35 -3.04
N ILE A 365 16.03 -0.67 -2.04
CA ILE A 365 16.51 0.71 -2.13
C ILE A 365 17.65 0.85 -3.13
N THR A 366 18.53 -0.17 -3.24
CA THR A 366 19.62 -0.18 -4.22
C THR A 366 19.12 0.01 -5.66
N ARG A 367 17.87 -0.36 -5.94
CA ARG A 367 17.24 -0.26 -7.27
C ARG A 367 16.52 1.04 -7.52
N VAL A 368 16.24 1.82 -6.48
CA VAL A 368 15.54 3.10 -6.61
C VAL A 368 16.50 4.11 -7.21
N LYS A 369 16.08 4.71 -8.33
CA LYS A 369 16.81 5.80 -8.99
C LYS A 369 16.82 7.01 -8.07
N VAL A 370 17.98 7.64 -7.93
CA VAL A 370 18.10 8.90 -7.21
C VAL A 370 17.44 9.98 -8.07
N LEU A 371 16.58 10.79 -7.45
CA LEU A 371 16.10 12.02 -8.06
C LEU A 371 17.27 13.02 -7.94
N SER A 372 17.89 13.38 -9.07
CA SER A 372 18.99 14.35 -9.13
C SER A 372 18.63 15.48 -10.07
#